data_AF-K2F4X2-F1
#
_entry.id   AF-K2F4X2-F1
#
_cell.length_a   1.000
_cell.length_b   1.000
_cell.length_c   1.000
_cell.angle_alpha   90.00
_cell.angle_beta   90.00
_cell.angle_gamma   90.00
#
_symmetry.space_group_name_H-M   'P 1'
#
loop_
_entity.id
_entity.type
_entity.pdbx_description
1 polymer ?
#
loop_
_entity_poly.entity_id
_entity_poly.type
_entity_poly.pdbx_seq_one_letter_code
_entity_poly.pdbx_strand_id
1 'polypeptide(L)'
;AESEAETTRTMSILLGAIASISLLVGGIGIMNIMLVSVTERTREIGIRMAIGARQKDILTQFLLEAVIISFAGCLLGLLLGLGIALGINFFTGMVVVISGSAALVAFAVAATVGIFFGWYPARKAAQLDPIEALRYQ
;
A
#
# COMPACT_ATOMS: atom_id res chain seq x y z
N ALA A 1 27.88 9.71 26.82
CA ALA A 1 27.07 10.89 26.43
C ALA A 1 27.12 11.15 24.92
N GLU A 2 28.16 11.79 24.34
CA GLU A 2 28.20 12.08 22.89
C GLU A 2 28.20 10.81 22.01
N SER A 3 29.01 9.80 22.37
CA SER A 3 29.09 8.52 21.63
C SER A 3 27.78 7.68 21.69
N GLU A 4 27.01 7.78 22.78
CA GLU A 4 25.74 7.06 22.92
C GLU A 4 24.65 7.69 22.06
N ALA A 5 24.56 9.03 22.04
CA ALA A 5 23.61 9.76 21.20
C ALA A 5 23.91 9.57 19.70
N GLU A 6 25.19 9.51 19.32
CA GLU A 6 25.62 9.25 17.96
C GLU A 6 25.25 7.82 17.50
N THR A 7 25.41 6.84 18.39
CA THR A 7 25.02 5.45 18.12
C THR A 7 23.51 5.31 17.94
N THR A 8 22.70 5.91 18.81
CA THR A 8 21.23 5.90 18.69
C THR A 8 20.74 6.60 17.42
N ARG A 9 21.37 7.72 17.05
CA ARG A 9 21.04 8.44 15.80
C ARG A 9 21.36 7.59 14.57
N THR A 10 22.53 6.96 14.55
CA THR A 10 22.95 6.09 13.44
C THR A 10 21.99 4.90 13.29
N MET A 11 21.62 4.25 14.40
CA MET A 11 20.65 3.15 14.39
C MET A 11 19.27 3.60 13.91
N SER A 12 18.83 4.78 14.32
CA SER A 12 17.53 5.34 13.90
C SER A 12 17.48 5.61 12.40
N ILE A 13 18.56 6.16 11.83
CA ILE A 13 18.69 6.37 10.38
C ILE A 13 18.68 5.04 9.64
N LEU A 14 19.43 4.05 10.13
CA LEU A 14 19.51 2.71 9.52
C LEU A 14 18.14 2.02 9.52
N LEU A 15 17.43 2.02 10.65
CA LEU A 15 16.08 1.46 10.75
C LEU A 15 15.08 2.21 9.86
N GLY A 16 15.17 3.54 9.81
CA GLY A 16 14.36 4.37 8.93
C GLY A 16 14.60 4.05 7.45
N ALA A 17 15.85 3.84 7.04
CA ALA A 17 16.21 3.46 5.68
C ALA A 17 15.65 2.08 5.30
N ILE A 18 15.81 1.08 6.17
CA ILE A 18 15.26 -0.26 5.94
C ILE A 18 13.74 -0.20 5.84
N ALA A 19 13.07 0.50 6.76
CA ALA A 19 11.62 0.67 6.74
C ALA A 19 11.14 1.34 5.44
N SER A 20 11.87 2.34 4.96
CA SER A 20 11.56 3.03 3.70
C SER A 20 11.69 2.11 2.49
N ILE A 21 12.74 1.29 2.44
CA ILE A 21 12.94 0.31 1.36
C ILE A 21 11.83 -0.75 1.41
N SER A 22 11.52 -1.29 2.59
CA SER A 22 10.43 -2.26 2.76
C SER A 22 9.09 -1.68 2.31
N LEU A 23 8.83 -0.41 2.59
CA LEU A 23 7.63 0.28 2.15
C LEU A 23 7.57 0.41 0.62
N LEU A 24 8.69 0.75 -0.03
CA LEU A 24 8.76 0.81 -1.50
C LEU A 24 8.52 -0.56 -2.14
N VAL A 25 9.17 -1.61 -1.64
CA VAL A 25 8.98 -2.99 -2.14
C VAL A 25 7.53 -3.44 -1.94
N GLY A 26 6.93 -3.13 -0.79
CA GLY A 26 5.50 -3.38 -0.54
C GLY A 26 4.59 -2.63 -1.53
N GLY A 27 4.88 -1.36 -1.80
CA GLY A 27 4.17 -0.56 -2.80
C GLY A 27 4.25 -1.14 -4.22
N ILE A 28 5.42 -1.60 -4.63
CA ILE A 28 5.62 -2.30 -5.91
C ILE A 28 4.79 -3.59 -5.96
N GLY A 29 4.70 -4.32 -4.84
CA GLY A 29 3.84 -5.50 -4.71
C GLY A 29 2.36 -5.18 -4.97
N ILE A 30 1.84 -4.11 -4.35
CA ILE A 30 0.45 -3.64 -4.59
C ILE A 30 0.24 -3.31 -6.06
N MET A 31 1.17 -2.57 -6.66
CA MET A 31 1.11 -2.22 -8.08
C MET A 31 1.06 -3.46 -8.98
N ASN A 32 1.90 -4.47 -8.72
CA ASN A 32 1.93 -5.70 -9.51
C ASN A 32 0.64 -6.50 -9.38
N ILE A 33 0.14 -6.69 -8.16
CA ILE A 33 -1.14 -7.40 -7.94
C ILE A 33 -2.26 -6.69 -8.70
N MET A 34 -2.30 -5.36 -8.65
CA MET A 34 -3.32 -4.59 -9.36
C MET A 34 -3.16 -4.66 -10.88
N LEU A 35 -1.92 -4.63 -11.40
CA LEU A 35 -1.68 -4.82 -12.83
C LEU A 35 -2.19 -6.19 -13.30
N VAL A 36 -1.89 -7.26 -12.55
CA VAL A 36 -2.37 -8.60 -12.86
C VAL A 36 -3.90 -8.65 -12.81
N SER A 37 -4.51 -8.09 -11.76
CA SER A 37 -5.97 -8.05 -11.63
C SER A 37 -6.66 -7.29 -12.78
N VAL A 38 -6.07 -6.18 -13.24
CA VAL A 38 -6.55 -5.44 -14.41
C VAL A 38 -6.44 -6.30 -15.67
N THR A 39 -5.32 -7.01 -15.85
CA THR A 39 -5.15 -7.88 -17.01
C THR A 39 -6.13 -9.05 -17.03
N GLU A 40 -6.41 -9.67 -15.88
CA GLU A 40 -7.40 -10.75 -15.74
C GLU A 40 -8.84 -10.24 -16.00
N ARG A 41 -9.14 -9.01 -15.60
CA ARG A 41 -10.46 -8.39 -15.76
C ARG A 41 -10.59 -7.54 -17.04
N THR A 42 -9.64 -7.62 -17.97
CA THR A 42 -9.60 -6.77 -19.19
C THR A 42 -10.92 -6.82 -19.96
N ARG A 43 -11.46 -8.03 -20.20
CA ARG A 43 -12.71 -8.22 -20.96
C ARG A 43 -13.92 -7.63 -20.24
N GLU A 44 -14.00 -7.72 -18.91
CA GLU A 44 -15.08 -7.11 -18.12
C GLU A 44 -15.05 -5.58 -18.22
N ILE A 45 -13.85 -4.98 -18.17
CA ILE A 45 -13.65 -3.55 -18.33
C ILE A 45 -14.08 -3.11 -19.73
N GLY A 46 -13.71 -3.87 -20.76
CA GLY A 46 -14.14 -3.64 -22.15
C GLY A 46 -15.66 -3.64 -22.31
N ILE A 47 -16.34 -4.61 -21.71
CA ILE A 47 -17.82 -4.69 -21.72
C ILE A 47 -18.42 -3.46 -21.04
N ARG A 48 -17.92 -3.04 -19.86
CA ARG A 48 -18.41 -1.85 -19.16
C ARG A 48 -18.24 -0.58 -19.99
N MET A 49 -17.12 -0.42 -20.67
CA MET A 49 -16.89 0.75 -21.54
C MET A 49 -17.76 0.72 -22.80
N ALA A 50 -18.00 -0.46 -23.38
CA ALA A 50 -18.87 -0.61 -24.55
C ALA A 50 -20.34 -0.26 -24.27
N ILE A 51 -20.81 -0.47 -23.04
CA ILE A 51 -22.16 -0.05 -22.59
C ILE A 51 -22.22 1.41 -22.11
N GLY A 52 -21.12 2.17 -22.21
CA GLY A 52 -21.09 3.61 -21.96
C GLY A 52 -20.40 4.07 -20.67
N ALA A 53 -19.71 3.20 -19.93
CA ALA A 53 -18.90 3.64 -18.79
C ALA A 53 -17.77 4.57 -19.25
N ARG A 54 -17.57 5.68 -18.54
CA ARG A 54 -16.50 6.64 -18.83
C ARG A 54 -15.19 6.12 -18.24
N GLN A 55 -14.07 6.55 -18.82
CA GLN A 55 -12.73 6.26 -18.27
C GLN A 55 -12.61 6.66 -16.78
N LYS A 56 -13.27 7.75 -16.39
CA LYS A 56 -13.30 8.21 -14.99
C LYS A 56 -13.97 7.19 -14.06
N ASP A 57 -15.03 6.51 -14.51
CA ASP A 57 -15.77 5.55 -13.71
C ASP A 57 -14.86 4.33 -13.41
N ILE A 58 -14.19 3.82 -14.45
CA ILE A 58 -13.22 2.73 -14.34
C ILE A 58 -12.04 3.13 -13.44
N LEU A 59 -11.48 4.33 -13.63
CA LEU A 59 -10.41 4.85 -12.80
C LEU A 59 -10.81 4.89 -11.32
N THR A 60 -11.99 5.45 -11.01
CA THR A 60 -12.47 5.55 -9.63
C THR A 60 -12.72 4.19 -9.00
N GLN A 61 -13.20 3.21 -9.77
CA GLN A 61 -13.41 1.85 -9.27
C GLN A 61 -12.10 1.19 -8.84
N PHE A 62 -11.10 1.17 -9.73
CA PHE A 62 -9.82 0.55 -9.42
C PHE A 62 -9.03 1.32 -8.36
N LEU A 63 -9.11 2.66 -8.37
CA LEU A 63 -8.49 3.47 -7.33
C LEU A 63 -9.12 3.19 -5.96
N LEU A 64 -10.44 3.01 -5.89
CA LEU A 64 -11.14 2.67 -4.66
C LEU A 64 -10.78 1.25 -4.19
N GLU A 65 -10.62 0.28 -5.10
CA GLU A 65 -10.08 -1.04 -4.79
C GLU A 65 -8.65 -0.93 -4.20
N ALA A 66 -7.79 -0.09 -4.79
CA ALA A 66 -6.45 0.18 -4.27
C ALA A 66 -6.46 0.78 -2.86
N VAL A 67 -7.33 1.77 -2.64
CA VAL A 67 -7.51 2.45 -1.35
C VAL A 67 -7.96 1.43 -0.30
N ILE A 68 -8.97 0.61 -0.60
CA ILE A 68 -9.49 -0.39 0.34
C ILE A 68 -8.40 -1.39 0.72
N ILE A 69 -7.67 -1.93 -0.27
CA ILE A 69 -6.57 -2.88 -0.03
C ILE A 69 -5.47 -2.23 0.82
N SER A 70 -5.11 -0.99 0.50
CA SER A 70 -4.07 -0.24 1.24
C SER A 70 -4.48 0.03 2.68
N PHE A 71 -5.72 0.49 2.91
CA PHE A 71 -6.24 0.75 4.25
C PHE A 71 -6.38 -0.54 5.08
N ALA A 72 -6.88 -1.62 4.48
CA ALA A 72 -6.99 -2.92 5.15
C ALA A 72 -5.60 -3.45 5.54
N GLY A 73 -4.63 -3.38 4.62
CA GLY A 73 -3.24 -3.77 4.88
C GLY A 73 -2.60 -2.91 5.98
N CYS A 74 -2.81 -1.60 5.96
CA CYS A 74 -2.27 -0.69 6.99
C CYS A 74 -2.89 -0.97 8.37
N LEU A 75 -4.20 -1.22 8.44
CA LEU A 75 -4.89 -1.54 9.69
C LEU A 75 -4.41 -2.88 10.25
N LEU A 76 -4.31 -3.91 9.41
CA LEU A 76 -3.77 -5.21 9.81
C LEU A 76 -2.31 -5.10 10.26
N GLY A 77 -1.48 -4.37 9.52
CA GLY A 77 -0.09 -4.12 9.88
C GLY A 77 0.05 -3.40 11.23
N LEU A 78 -0.80 -2.40 11.49
CA LEU A 78 -0.82 -1.68 12.76
C LEU A 78 -1.23 -2.59 13.92
N LEU A 79 -2.29 -3.39 13.76
CA LEU A 79 -2.75 -4.34 14.78
C LEU A 79 -1.69 -5.42 15.07
N LEU A 80 -1.06 -5.96 14.03
CA LEU A 80 0.03 -6.93 14.19
C LEU A 80 1.25 -6.30 14.87
N GLY A 81 1.64 -5.10 14.47
CA GLY A 81 2.75 -4.37 15.08
C GLY A 81 2.52 -4.10 16.57
N LEU A 82 1.32 -3.63 16.93
CA LEU A 82 0.91 -3.44 18.32
C LEU A 82 0.89 -4.75 19.10
N GLY A 83 0.34 -5.83 18.51
CA GLY A 83 0.30 -7.15 19.13
C GLY A 83 1.69 -7.71 19.42
N ILE A 84 2.63 -7.56 18.47
CA ILE A 84 4.03 -7.97 18.64
C ILE A 84 4.70 -7.13 19.75
N ALA A 85 4.51 -5.81 19.74
CA ALA A 85 5.07 -4.92 20.76
C ALA A 85 4.59 -5.28 22.18
N LEU A 86 3.28 -5.53 22.34
CA LEU A 86 2.70 -5.95 23.61
C LEU A 86 3.18 -7.36 24.02
N GLY A 87 3.32 -8.29 23.07
CA GLY A 87 3.87 -9.61 23.32
C GLY A 87 5.31 -9.54 23.83
N ILE A 88 6.17 -8.74 23.19
CA ILE A 88 7.56 -8.54 23.63
C ILE A 88 7.58 -7.95 25.04
N ASN A 89 6.77 -6.94 25.33
CA ASN A 89 6.68 -6.33 26.65
C ASN A 89 6.30 -7.37 27.73
N PHE A 90 5.34 -8.25 27.43
CA PHE A 90 4.91 -9.30 28.35
C PHE A 90 5.98 -10.37 28.62
N PHE A 91 6.68 -10.86 27.58
CA PHE A 91 7.67 -11.94 27.73
C PHE A 91 9.03 -11.48 28.25
N THR A 92 9.45 -10.26 27.94
CA THR A 92 10.80 -9.76 28.26
C THR A 92 10.83 -8.72 29.37
N GLY A 93 9.66 -8.21 29.80
CA GLY A 93 9.55 -7.14 30.79
C GLY A 93 10.08 -5.78 30.29
N MET A 94 10.47 -5.68 29.02
CA MET A 94 11.04 -4.48 28.43
C MET A 94 9.93 -3.46 28.13
N VAL A 95 10.04 -2.24 28.65
CA VAL A 95 9.03 -1.18 28.44
C VAL A 95 9.09 -0.69 26.99
N VAL A 96 8.13 -1.12 26.16
CA VAL A 96 7.98 -0.64 24.78
C VAL A 96 7.04 0.57 24.80
N VAL A 97 7.57 1.75 24.47
CA VAL A 97 6.79 2.98 24.40
C VAL A 97 6.07 3.06 23.06
N ILE A 98 4.75 2.89 23.07
CA ILE A 98 3.90 3.01 21.89
C ILE A 98 3.43 4.47 21.77
N SER A 99 3.91 5.16 20.74
CA SER A 99 3.47 6.53 20.44
C SER A 99 2.35 6.54 19.41
N GLY A 100 1.17 7.04 19.81
CA GLY A 100 0.02 7.17 18.91
C GLY A 100 0.28 8.10 17.72
N SER A 101 1.08 9.16 17.91
CA SER A 101 1.46 10.05 16.81
C SER A 101 2.38 9.37 15.80
N ALA A 102 3.32 8.55 16.26
CA ALA A 102 4.19 7.77 15.37
C ALA A 102 3.40 6.73 14.57
N ALA A 103 2.44 6.05 15.23
CA ALA A 103 1.54 5.11 14.57
C ALA A 103 0.71 5.79 13.47
N LEU A 104 0.17 6.98 13.76
CA LEU A 104 -0.64 7.74 12.80
C LEU A 104 0.19 8.22 11.61
N VAL A 105 1.42 8.69 11.84
CA VAL A 105 2.36 9.08 10.76
C VAL A 105 2.73 7.86 9.91
N ALA A 106 3.08 6.73 10.53
CA ALA A 106 3.41 5.50 9.81
C ALA A 106 2.24 5.01 8.96
N PHE A 107 1.02 5.04 9.51
CA PHE A 107 -0.21 4.69 8.79
C PHE A 107 -0.44 5.63 7.60
N ALA A 108 -0.34 6.95 7.80
CA ALA A 108 -0.55 7.93 6.75
C ALA A 108 0.47 7.79 5.61
N VAL A 109 1.74 7.56 5.94
CA VAL A 109 2.81 7.34 4.96
C VAL A 109 2.55 6.05 4.19
N ALA A 110 2.23 4.95 4.87
CA ALA A 110 1.95 3.66 4.22
C ALA A 110 0.72 3.72 3.31
N ALA A 111 -0.37 4.34 3.78
CA ALA A 111 -1.59 4.53 2.99
C ALA A 111 -1.33 5.39 1.74
N THR A 112 -0.58 6.49 1.90
CA THR A 112 -0.21 7.37 0.76
C THR A 112 0.59 6.61 -0.28
N VAL A 113 1.57 5.80 0.14
CA VAL A 113 2.36 4.98 -0.78
C VAL A 113 1.48 3.95 -1.50
N GLY A 114 0.62 3.24 -0.78
CA GLY A 114 -0.31 2.27 -1.40
C GLY A 114 -1.24 2.90 -2.44
N ILE A 115 -1.79 4.08 -2.15
CA ILE A 115 -2.63 4.83 -3.08
C ILE A 115 -1.83 5.29 -4.30
N PHE A 116 -0.61 5.79 -4.09
CA PHE A 116 0.27 6.25 -5.18
C PHE A 116 0.59 5.11 -6.15
N PHE A 117 0.98 3.94 -5.63
CA PHE A 117 1.28 2.77 -6.46
C PHE A 117 0.04 2.15 -7.13
N GLY A 118 -1.15 2.31 -6.54
CA GLY A 118 -2.42 1.88 -7.15
C GLY A 118 -2.95 2.80 -8.25
N TRP A 119 -2.53 4.07 -8.28
CA TRP A 119 -3.01 5.02 -9.28
C TRP A 119 -2.57 4.68 -10.71
N TYR A 120 -1.31 4.25 -10.89
CA TYR A 120 -0.78 3.87 -12.21
C TYR A 120 -1.58 2.73 -12.87
N PRO A 121 -1.80 1.56 -12.24
CA PRO A 121 -2.57 0.48 -12.83
C PRO A 121 -4.05 0.85 -13.02
N ALA A 122 -4.65 1.61 -12.09
CA ALA A 122 -6.01 2.12 -12.25
C ALA A 122 -6.16 3.02 -13.49
N ARG A 123 -5.16 3.89 -13.74
CA ARG A 123 -5.11 4.71 -14.96
C ARG A 123 -4.92 3.85 -16.21
N LYS A 124 -4.07 2.82 -16.15
CA LYS A 124 -3.87 1.90 -17.26
C LYS A 124 -5.17 1.17 -17.62
N ALA A 125 -5.94 0.71 -16.62
CA ALA A 125 -7.25 0.08 -16.79
C ALA A 125 -8.27 1.01 -17.47
N ALA A 126 -8.31 2.27 -17.03
CA ALA A 126 -9.22 3.28 -17.56
C ALA A 126 -8.93 3.70 -19.01
N GLN A 127 -7.72 3.44 -19.51
CA GLN A 127 -7.27 3.83 -20.86
C GLN A 127 -7.29 2.66 -21.86
N LEU A 128 -7.83 1.50 -21.48
CA LEU A 128 -7.99 0.36 -22.38
C LEU A 128 -8.96 0.72 -23.52
N ASP A 129 -8.64 0.30 -24.75
CA ASP A 129 -9.57 0.41 -25.88
C ASP A 129 -10.65 -0.68 -25.74
N PRO A 130 -11.96 -0.33 -25.72
CA PRO A 130 -13.04 -1.31 -25.63
C PRO A 130 -12.99 -2.38 -26.72
N ILE A 131 -12.57 -2.04 -27.93
CA ILE A 131 -12.51 -2.96 -29.07
C ILE A 131 -11.38 -3.98 -28.85
N GLU A 132 -10.22 -3.50 -28.39
CA GLU A 132 -9.07 -4.36 -28.08
C GLU A 132 -9.34 -5.24 -26.87
N ALA A 133 -9.98 -4.69 -25.83
CA ALA A 133 -10.36 -5.42 -24.62
C ALA A 133 -11.36 -6.55 -24.89
N LEU A 134 -12.24 -6.41 -25.88
CA LEU A 134 -13.19 -7.45 -26.29
C LEU A 134 -12.57 -8.53 -27.19
N ARG A 135 -11.48 -8.20 -27.90
CA ARG A 135 -10.68 -9.16 -28.68
C ARG A 135 -9.71 -9.98 -27.83
N TYR A 136 -9.44 -9.54 -26.61
CA TYR A 136 -8.55 -10.21 -25.67
C TYR A 136 -9.14 -11.58 -25.27
N GLN A 137 -8.37 -12.65 -25.47
CA GLN A 137 -8.66 -14.01 -24.99
C GLN A 137 -8.04 -14.23 -23.62
#